data_AF-Q7Q2T1-F1
#
_entry.id   AF-Q7Q2T1-F1
#
_cell.length_a   1.000
_cell.length_b   1.000
_cell.length_c   1.000
_cell.angle_alpha   90.00
_cell.angle_beta   90.00
_cell.angle_gamma   90.00
#
_symmetry.space_group_name_H-M   'P 1'
#
loop_
_entity.id
_entity.type
_entity.pdbx_description
1 polymer ?
#
loop_
_entity_poly.entity_id
_entity_poly.type
_entity_poly.pdbx_seq_one_letter_code
_entity_poly.pdbx_strand_id
1 'polypeptide(L)'
;MLSKGHVMMVALCAVCAIFGTTAVEGAALNRSPRQLSSLLTLSGESNARIENGTIICDTLKCPAESFKCVIVKNSTKDDVNKVQVTRECLDPAGKATAKTVTTEASNFPGQQFESYAEIDKNGNIASFDNRGNTYNHSGTGDIHSYLYEQIEDLHKAILDQLSNAGNPFGA
;
A
#
# COMPACT_ATOMS: atom_id res chain seq x y z
N MET A 1 61.44 -11.68 -32.07
CA MET A 1 60.60 -10.83 -32.95
C MET A 1 59.16 -11.26 -32.74
N LEU A 2 58.42 -10.59 -31.85
CA LEU A 2 56.99 -10.87 -31.66
C LEU A 2 56.21 -10.38 -32.87
N SER A 3 55.38 -11.25 -33.44
CA SER A 3 54.56 -10.98 -34.62
C SER A 3 53.58 -9.84 -34.34
N LYS A 4 53.58 -8.83 -35.23
CA LYS A 4 52.73 -7.62 -35.18
C LYS A 4 51.23 -7.92 -35.03
N GLY A 5 50.77 -9.13 -35.34
CA GLY A 5 49.38 -9.55 -35.15
C GLY A 5 48.95 -9.74 -33.70
N HIS A 6 49.87 -10.11 -32.79
CA HIS A 6 49.51 -10.34 -31.38
C HIS A 6 49.35 -9.05 -30.57
N VAL A 7 50.05 -7.98 -30.95
CA VAL A 7 49.96 -6.67 -30.27
C VAL A 7 48.63 -5.98 -30.61
N MET A 8 48.09 -6.20 -31.82
CA MET A 8 46.83 -5.59 -32.25
C MET A 8 45.59 -6.22 -31.59
N MET A 9 45.65 -7.52 -31.27
CA MET A 9 44.53 -8.25 -30.65
C MET A 9 44.41 -7.97 -29.14
N VAL A 10 45.53 -7.77 -28.44
CA VAL A 10 45.52 -7.40 -27.00
C VAL A 10 45.07 -5.95 -26.81
N ALA A 11 45.43 -5.04 -27.73
CA ALA A 11 44.98 -3.66 -27.69
C ALA A 11 43.47 -3.51 -27.92
N LEU A 12 42.86 -4.33 -28.79
CA LEU A 12 41.42 -4.28 -29.06
C LEU A 12 40.59 -4.78 -27.87
N CYS A 13 41.03 -5.83 -27.17
CA CYS A 13 40.36 -6.33 -25.97
C CYS A 13 40.48 -5.36 -24.77
N ALA A 14 41.59 -4.63 -24.64
CA ALA A 14 41.75 -3.64 -23.59
C ALA A 14 40.84 -2.41 -23.79
N VAL A 15 40.57 -2.01 -25.03
CA VAL A 15 39.67 -0.88 -25.33
C VAL A 15 38.22 -1.24 -25.00
N CYS A 16 37.75 -2.46 -25.31
CA CYS A 16 36.39 -2.88 -24.96
C CYS A 16 36.16 -3.02 -23.44
N ALA A 17 37.22 -3.24 -22.65
CA ALA A 17 37.11 -3.34 -21.19
C ALA A 17 37.04 -1.98 -20.47
N ILE A 18 37.51 -0.88 -21.11
CA ILE A 18 37.59 0.44 -20.47
C ILE A 18 36.36 1.32 -20.79
N PHE A 19 35.68 1.08 -21.91
CA PHE A 19 34.48 1.86 -22.28
C PHE A 19 33.14 1.24 -21.82
N GLY A 20 33.16 0.08 -21.15
CA GLY A 20 31.96 -0.63 -20.70
C GLY A 20 31.36 -0.17 -19.36
N THR A 21 31.95 0.82 -18.67
CA THR A 21 31.58 1.15 -17.28
C THR A 21 31.18 2.60 -17.03
N THR A 22 30.79 3.35 -18.06
CA THR A 22 30.11 4.64 -17.81
C THR A 22 28.63 4.41 -17.53
N ALA A 23 28.41 3.98 -16.28
CA ALA A 23 27.33 4.38 -15.40
C ALA A 23 26.09 4.98 -16.08
N VAL A 24 25.04 4.15 -16.15
CA VAL A 24 23.64 4.61 -16.21
C VAL A 24 23.29 5.21 -14.83
N GLU A 25 23.95 6.30 -14.47
CA GLU A 25 23.64 7.09 -13.28
C GLU A 25 22.94 8.35 -13.74
N GLY A 26 21.60 8.35 -13.70
CA GLY A 26 20.86 9.57 -14.04
C GLY A 26 19.36 9.57 -13.83
N ALA A 27 18.70 8.43 -13.64
CA ALA A 27 17.23 8.41 -13.55
C ALA A 27 16.66 8.16 -12.14
N ALA A 28 17.48 7.84 -11.14
CA ALA A 28 16.98 7.41 -9.83
C ALA A 28 17.17 8.41 -8.68
N LEU A 29 17.88 9.53 -8.88
CA LEU A 29 18.41 10.34 -7.76
C LEU A 29 17.52 11.50 -7.27
N ASN A 30 16.30 11.67 -7.79
CA ASN A 30 15.42 12.76 -7.32
C ASN A 30 13.92 12.42 -7.39
N ARG A 31 13.55 11.15 -7.16
CA ARG A 31 12.18 10.91 -6.69
C ARG A 31 12.14 11.31 -5.23
N SER A 32 11.77 12.57 -4.96
CA SER A 32 11.21 12.93 -3.65
C SER A 32 10.25 11.82 -3.25
N PRO A 33 10.31 11.25 -2.04
CA PRO A 33 9.40 10.21 -1.62
C PRO A 33 8.00 10.69 -1.97
N ARG A 34 7.31 9.95 -2.85
CA ARG A 34 5.91 10.24 -3.13
C ARG A 34 5.23 10.14 -1.78
N GLN A 35 4.92 11.29 -1.19
CA GLN A 35 4.02 11.41 -0.06
C GLN A 35 2.67 11.01 -0.60
N LEU A 36 2.46 9.70 -0.76
CA LEU A 36 1.12 9.15 -0.88
C LEU A 36 0.45 9.57 0.41
N SER A 37 -0.47 10.52 0.31
CA SER A 37 -1.49 10.77 1.32
C SER A 37 -2.32 9.49 1.38
N SER A 38 -1.79 8.47 2.05
CA SER A 38 -2.28 7.10 1.99
C SER A 38 -3.42 6.96 2.98
N LEU A 39 -4.61 7.27 2.48
CA LEU A 39 -5.84 6.65 2.94
C LEU A 39 -5.66 5.13 2.74
N LEU A 40 -5.52 4.41 3.84
CA LEU A 40 -5.48 2.95 3.82
C LEU A 40 -6.89 2.40 3.69
N THR A 41 -7.31 2.13 2.46
CA THR A 41 -8.63 1.60 2.17
C THR A 41 -8.70 0.12 2.51
N LEU A 42 -9.24 -0.22 3.68
CA LEU A 42 -9.41 -1.58 4.17
C LEU A 42 -10.41 -2.37 3.33
N SER A 43 -11.50 -1.76 2.87
CA SER A 43 -12.58 -2.44 2.13
C SER A 43 -13.19 -1.56 1.04
N GLY A 44 -12.38 -1.09 0.08
CA GLY A 44 -12.82 -0.17 -0.99
C GLY A 44 -13.32 1.23 -0.54
N GLU A 45 -13.75 1.39 0.72
CA GLU A 45 -14.35 2.61 1.29
C GLU A 45 -14.05 2.88 2.77
N SER A 46 -13.77 1.86 3.57
CA SER A 46 -13.43 2.02 4.99
C SER A 46 -11.94 2.23 5.13
N ASN A 47 -11.50 3.22 5.89
CA ASN A 47 -10.09 3.52 6.06
C ASN A 47 -9.67 3.34 7.52
N ALA A 48 -8.58 2.63 7.80
CA ALA A 48 -7.96 2.76 9.11
C ALA A 48 -6.45 2.61 9.04
N ARG A 49 -5.79 3.24 10.00
CA ARG A 49 -4.33 3.36 10.06
C ARG A 49 -3.88 3.65 11.48
N ILE A 50 -2.60 3.47 11.73
CA ILE A 50 -1.95 3.85 12.98
C ILE A 50 -0.97 4.99 12.67
N GLU A 51 -1.22 6.16 13.23
CA GLU A 51 -0.30 7.30 13.14
C GLU A 51 0.31 7.57 14.51
N ASN A 52 1.63 7.46 14.63
CA ASN A 52 2.35 7.71 15.90
C ASN A 52 1.76 6.95 17.11
N GLY A 53 1.37 5.68 16.91
CA GLY A 53 0.76 4.85 17.94
C GLY A 53 -0.71 5.15 18.24
N THR A 54 -1.34 6.10 17.53
CA THR A 54 -2.77 6.39 17.64
C THR A 54 -3.53 5.69 16.52
N ILE A 55 -4.55 4.90 16.88
CA ILE A 55 -5.44 4.25 15.91
C ILE A 55 -6.41 5.30 15.35
N ILE A 56 -6.54 5.36 14.03
CA ILE A 56 -7.49 6.24 13.34
C ILE A 56 -8.36 5.39 12.42
N CYS A 57 -9.67 5.39 12.67
CA CYS A 57 -10.70 4.77 11.82
C CYS A 57 -11.49 5.85 11.10
N ASP A 58 -11.31 5.97 9.80
CA ASP A 58 -11.81 7.06 8.95
C ASP A 58 -11.52 8.42 9.61
N THR A 59 -12.55 9.01 10.24
CA THR A 59 -12.54 10.30 10.91
C THR A 59 -12.43 10.20 12.44
N LEU A 60 -12.61 9.00 13.02
CA LEU A 60 -12.53 8.75 14.45
C LEU A 60 -11.07 8.49 14.85
N LYS A 61 -10.53 9.38 15.69
CA LYS A 61 -9.26 9.16 16.38
C LYS A 61 -9.53 8.43 17.69
N CYS A 62 -8.92 7.27 17.88
CA CYS A 62 -9.11 6.48 19.09
C CYS A 62 -8.31 7.04 20.26
N PRO A 63 -8.87 6.97 21.49
CA PRO A 63 -8.12 7.19 22.71
C PRO A 63 -6.91 6.24 22.86
N ALA A 64 -5.91 6.64 23.65
CA ALA A 64 -4.66 5.88 23.82
C ALA A 64 -4.88 4.52 24.51
N GLU A 65 -5.94 4.39 25.30
CA GLU A 65 -6.35 3.14 25.95
C GLU A 65 -7.01 2.14 25.00
N SER A 66 -7.34 2.54 23.77
CA SER A 66 -7.96 1.67 22.78
C SER A 66 -6.97 0.62 22.28
N PHE A 67 -7.43 -0.63 22.27
CA PHE A 67 -6.70 -1.75 21.70
C PHE A 67 -7.04 -1.98 20.23
N LYS A 68 -8.29 -1.72 19.83
CA LYS A 68 -8.72 -1.91 18.45
C LYS A 68 -9.77 -0.90 18.05
N CYS A 69 -10.00 -0.82 16.76
CA CYS A 69 -11.05 0.00 16.20
C CYS A 69 -11.78 -0.74 15.09
N VAL A 70 -13.10 -0.55 15.04
CA VAL A 70 -14.02 -1.23 14.14
C VAL A 70 -14.81 -0.19 13.36
N ILE A 71 -14.97 -0.43 12.06
CA ILE A 71 -15.79 0.35 11.14
C ILE A 71 -16.84 -0.58 10.56
N VAL A 72 -18.11 -0.23 10.73
CA VAL A 72 -19.24 -0.94 10.12
C VAL A 72 -19.99 0.04 9.25
N LYS A 73 -20.14 -0.27 7.97
CA LYS A 73 -20.93 0.52 7.03
C LYS A 73 -22.07 -0.31 6.50
N ASN A 74 -23.30 0.09 6.77
CA ASN A 74 -24.49 -0.59 6.27
C ASN A 74 -25.44 0.42 5.63
N SER A 75 -26.15 0.00 4.59
CA SER A 75 -27.25 0.79 4.05
C SER A 75 -28.27 1.11 5.15
N THR A 76 -28.81 2.32 5.14
CA THR A 76 -29.88 2.67 6.08
C THR A 76 -31.13 1.86 5.76
N LYS A 77 -31.95 1.57 6.78
CA LYS A 77 -33.19 0.79 6.60
C LYS A 77 -34.17 1.46 5.63
N ASP A 78 -34.15 2.79 5.59
CA ASP A 78 -35.13 3.60 4.87
C ASP A 78 -34.67 4.02 3.47
N ASP A 79 -33.36 3.99 3.20
CA ASP A 79 -32.77 4.46 1.94
C ASP A 79 -31.47 3.71 1.60
N VAL A 80 -31.50 2.90 0.55
CA VAL A 80 -30.35 2.15 0.02
C VAL A 80 -29.27 3.06 -0.58
N ASN A 81 -29.59 4.33 -0.86
CA ASN A 81 -28.61 5.31 -1.32
C ASN A 81 -27.91 6.03 -0.18
N LYS A 82 -28.20 5.67 1.07
CA LYS A 82 -27.54 6.19 2.27
C LYS A 82 -26.93 5.04 3.05
N VAL A 83 -25.74 5.28 3.57
CA VAL A 83 -24.98 4.33 4.37
C VAL A 83 -24.79 4.92 5.75
N GLN A 84 -25.18 4.17 6.78
CA GLN A 84 -24.81 4.45 8.15
C GLN A 84 -23.41 3.90 8.40
N VAL A 85 -22.49 4.78 8.80
CA VAL A 85 -21.12 4.42 9.16
C VAL A 85 -20.97 4.52 10.67
N THR A 86 -20.78 3.36 11.30
CA THR A 86 -20.45 3.25 12.72
C THR A 86 -18.95 3.04 12.88
N ARG A 87 -18.31 3.84 13.72
CA ARG A 87 -16.89 3.73 14.05
C ARG A 87 -16.79 3.59 15.55
N GLU A 88 -16.07 2.58 16.02
CA GLU A 88 -16.00 2.25 17.43
C GLU A 88 -14.61 1.81 17.83
N CYS A 89 -14.02 2.54 18.77
CA CYS A 89 -12.76 2.19 19.41
C CYS A 89 -13.05 1.38 20.67
N LEU A 90 -12.31 0.30 20.87
CA LEU A 90 -12.55 -0.70 21.90
C LEU A 90 -11.28 -0.92 22.72
N ASP A 91 -11.42 -1.04 24.03
CA ASP A 91 -10.34 -1.44 24.93
C ASP A 91 -10.02 -2.95 24.79
N PRO A 92 -8.97 -3.48 25.46
CA PRO A 92 -8.65 -4.91 25.41
C PRO A 92 -9.77 -5.84 25.92
N ALA A 93 -10.70 -5.33 26.74
CA ALA A 93 -11.85 -6.08 27.24
C ALA A 93 -13.06 -6.01 26.29
N GLY A 94 -12.96 -5.26 25.17
CA GLY A 94 -14.04 -5.07 24.22
C GLY A 94 -15.05 -4.00 24.62
N LYS A 95 -14.74 -3.14 25.61
CA LYS A 95 -15.60 -2.01 25.98
C LYS A 95 -15.32 -0.82 25.07
N ALA A 96 -16.38 -0.16 24.62
CA ALA A 96 -16.28 1.06 23.83
C ALA A 96 -15.63 2.20 24.62
N THR A 97 -14.56 2.77 24.06
CA THR A 97 -13.86 3.95 24.59
C THR A 97 -14.19 5.20 23.79
N ALA A 98 -14.52 5.06 22.51
CA ALA A 98 -15.05 6.12 21.67
C ALA A 98 -15.94 5.54 20.57
N LYS A 99 -16.97 6.28 20.17
CA LYS A 99 -17.91 5.85 19.13
C LYS A 99 -18.44 7.03 18.34
N THR A 100 -18.55 6.89 17.03
CA THR A 100 -19.29 7.82 16.16
C THR A 100 -20.22 7.05 15.23
N VAL A 101 -21.35 7.67 14.91
CA VAL A 101 -22.31 7.16 13.93
C VAL A 101 -22.63 8.31 12.98
N THR A 102 -22.32 8.15 11.70
CA THR A 102 -22.63 9.13 10.66
C THR A 102 -23.49 8.49 9.58
N THR A 103 -24.14 9.33 8.78
CA THR A 103 -24.82 8.90 7.57
C THR A 103 -24.20 9.62 6.38
N GLU A 104 -23.83 8.84 5.38
CA GLU A 104 -23.11 9.29 4.18
C GLU A 104 -23.87 8.78 2.94
N ALA A 105 -23.64 9.41 1.79
CA ALA A 105 -24.20 8.91 0.53
C ALA A 105 -23.51 7.58 0.16
N SER A 106 -24.29 6.62 -0.32
CA SER A 106 -23.76 5.37 -0.86
C SER A 106 -23.01 5.65 -2.15
N ASN A 107 -21.79 5.13 -2.30
CA ASN A 107 -21.14 5.09 -3.62
C ASN A 107 -21.65 3.93 -4.48
N PHE A 108 -22.59 3.12 -3.95
CA PHE A 108 -23.29 2.04 -4.64
C PHE A 108 -24.80 2.31 -4.61
N PRO A 109 -25.28 3.37 -5.28
CA PRO A 109 -26.70 3.69 -5.31
C PRO A 109 -27.53 2.54 -5.91
N GLY A 110 -28.70 2.31 -5.33
CA GLY A 110 -29.63 1.25 -5.75
C GLY A 110 -29.24 -0.18 -5.34
N GLN A 111 -28.12 -0.38 -4.63
CA GLN A 111 -27.71 -1.69 -4.12
C GLN A 111 -27.53 -1.65 -2.60
N GLN A 112 -27.83 -2.76 -1.94
CA GLN A 112 -27.53 -2.91 -0.53
C GLN A 112 -26.02 -3.03 -0.37
N PHE A 113 -25.44 -2.12 0.40
CA PHE A 113 -24.03 -2.12 0.78
C PHE A 113 -23.87 -2.46 2.26
N GLU A 114 -22.98 -3.40 2.53
CA GLU A 114 -22.55 -3.80 3.87
C GLU A 114 -21.04 -4.05 3.86
N SER A 115 -20.33 -3.44 4.80
CA SER A 115 -18.90 -3.70 5.01
C SER A 115 -18.51 -3.63 6.47
N TYR A 116 -17.47 -4.38 6.79
CA TYR A 116 -16.82 -4.43 8.08
C TYR A 116 -15.32 -4.25 7.87
N ALA A 117 -14.70 -3.46 8.72
CA ALA A 117 -13.26 -3.38 8.78
C ALA A 117 -12.80 -3.20 10.23
N GLU A 118 -11.69 -3.81 10.58
CA GLU A 118 -11.06 -3.65 11.89
C GLU A 118 -9.56 -3.46 11.76
N ILE A 119 -9.01 -2.73 12.73
CA ILE A 119 -7.58 -2.58 12.94
C ILE A 119 -7.29 -2.71 14.44
N ASP A 120 -6.30 -3.51 14.81
CA ASP A 120 -5.81 -3.54 16.19
C ASP A 120 -4.57 -2.66 16.37
N LYS A 121 -4.18 -2.41 17.62
CA LYS A 121 -3.03 -1.58 17.98
C LYS A 121 -1.69 -2.08 17.44
N ASN A 122 -1.62 -3.34 17.01
CA ASN A 122 -0.41 -3.94 16.46
C ASN A 122 -0.32 -3.75 14.95
N GLY A 123 -1.39 -3.29 14.30
CA GLY A 123 -1.47 -3.14 12.85
C GLY A 123 -2.14 -4.32 12.15
N ASN A 124 -2.71 -5.28 12.88
CA ASN A 124 -3.48 -6.34 12.24
C ASN A 124 -4.79 -5.78 11.71
N ILE A 125 -5.12 -6.15 10.48
CA ILE A 125 -6.31 -5.70 9.77
C ILE A 125 -7.10 -6.92 9.33
N ALA A 126 -8.41 -6.84 9.49
CA ALA A 126 -9.36 -7.66 8.77
C ALA A 126 -10.48 -6.80 8.19
N SER A 127 -10.88 -7.10 6.96
CA SER A 127 -12.00 -6.43 6.31
C SER A 127 -12.75 -7.35 5.37
N PHE A 128 -14.03 -7.07 5.22
CA PHE A 128 -14.88 -7.71 4.23
C PHE A 128 -16.04 -6.79 3.83
N ASP A 129 -16.52 -6.96 2.60
CA ASP A 129 -17.79 -6.40 2.14
C ASP A 129 -18.69 -7.46 1.52
N ASN A 130 -19.97 -7.12 1.36
CA ASN A 130 -20.98 -8.01 0.77
C ASN A 130 -20.85 -8.23 -0.74
N ARG A 131 -19.79 -7.72 -1.37
CA ARG A 131 -19.46 -7.94 -2.78
C ARG A 131 -18.31 -8.94 -2.95
N GLY A 132 -17.81 -9.50 -1.84
CA GLY A 132 -16.74 -10.48 -1.83
C GLY A 132 -15.34 -9.88 -1.77
N ASN A 133 -15.20 -8.55 -1.61
CA ASN A 133 -13.90 -7.97 -1.35
C ASN A 133 -13.50 -8.28 0.08
N THR A 134 -12.33 -8.89 0.25
CA THR A 134 -11.77 -9.19 1.56
C THR A 134 -10.32 -8.75 1.59
N TYR A 135 -9.88 -8.23 2.72
CA TYR A 135 -8.48 -7.89 2.94
C TYR A 135 -8.11 -8.30 4.36
N ASN A 136 -7.01 -9.04 4.47
CA ASN A 136 -6.43 -9.43 5.75
C ASN A 136 -4.95 -9.11 5.72
N HIS A 137 -4.46 -8.47 6.78
CA HIS A 137 -3.06 -8.23 6.99
C HIS A 137 -2.70 -8.56 8.43
N SER A 138 -1.65 -9.34 8.59
CA SER A 138 -1.05 -9.65 9.90
C SER A 138 0.38 -9.15 9.88
N GLY A 139 0.71 -8.20 10.74
CA GLY A 139 2.04 -7.59 10.76
C GLY A 139 2.20 -6.63 11.91
N THR A 140 3.44 -6.48 12.38
CA THR A 140 3.82 -5.48 13.38
C THR A 140 4.42 -4.28 12.65
N GLY A 141 3.72 -3.15 12.61
CA GLY A 141 4.25 -1.94 12.00
C GLY A 141 3.17 -0.95 11.55
N ASP A 142 3.61 0.27 11.23
CA ASP A 142 2.78 1.18 10.45
C ASP A 142 2.47 0.51 9.12
N ILE A 143 1.18 0.28 8.84
CA ILE A 143 0.69 -0.39 7.63
C ILE A 143 1.19 0.31 6.36
N HIS A 144 1.55 1.59 6.45
CA HIS A 144 2.24 2.30 5.37
C HIS A 144 3.57 1.65 4.99
N SER A 145 4.36 1.19 5.97
CA SER A 145 5.65 0.50 5.74
C SER A 145 5.48 -0.74 4.88
N TYR A 146 4.42 -1.51 5.13
CA TYR A 146 4.08 -2.70 4.36
C TYR A 146 3.65 -2.37 2.92
N LEU A 147 2.84 -1.32 2.73
CA LEU A 147 2.49 -0.85 1.38
C LEU A 147 3.71 -0.30 0.63
N TYR A 148 4.63 0.39 1.31
CA TYR A 148 5.88 0.84 0.72
C TYR A 148 6.71 -0.35 0.25
N GLU A 149 6.85 -1.40 1.08
CA GLU A 149 7.56 -2.63 0.73
C GLU A 149 6.93 -3.31 -0.49
N GLN A 150 5.59 -3.45 -0.54
CA GLN A 150 4.91 -4.01 -1.72
C GLN A 150 5.07 -3.17 -2.98
N ILE A 151 5.02 -1.83 -2.87
CA ILE A 151 5.22 -0.94 -4.03
C ILE A 151 6.66 -1.01 -4.52
N GLU A 152 7.64 -1.12 -3.63
CA GLU A 152 9.05 -1.29 -3.96
C GLU A 152 9.29 -2.64 -4.63
N ASP A 153 8.73 -3.72 -4.08
CA ASP A 153 8.80 -5.06 -4.65
C ASP A 153 8.14 -5.12 -6.04
N LEU A 154 6.97 -4.51 -6.21
CA LEU A 154 6.30 -4.43 -7.50
C LEU A 154 7.09 -3.59 -8.51
N HIS A 155 7.65 -2.45 -8.08
CA HIS A 155 8.54 -1.64 -8.93
C HIS A 155 9.74 -2.45 -9.39
N LYS A 156 10.36 -3.21 -8.47
CA LYS A 156 11.50 -4.06 -8.76
C LYS A 156 11.13 -5.17 -9.74
N ALA A 157 10.00 -5.84 -9.54
CA ALA A 157 9.51 -6.86 -10.46
C ALA A 157 9.24 -6.30 -11.87
N ILE A 158 8.67 -5.10 -11.99
CA ILE A 158 8.46 -4.43 -13.29
C ILE A 158 9.81 -4.08 -13.94
N LEU A 159 10.76 -3.55 -13.18
CA LEU A 159 12.09 -3.22 -13.69
C LEU A 159 12.86 -4.46 -14.14
N ASP A 160 12.78 -5.55 -13.37
CA ASP A 160 13.38 -6.84 -13.73
C ASP A 160 12.71 -7.42 -14.98
N GLN A 161 11.40 -7.30 -15.13
CA GLN A 161 10.70 -7.69 -16.36
C GLN A 161 11.13 -6.85 -17.56
N LEU A 162 11.26 -5.53 -17.42
CA LEU A 162 11.73 -4.65 -18.50
C LEU A 162 13.20 -4.92 -18.86
N SER A 163 14.03 -5.22 -17.86
CA SER A 163 15.45 -5.58 -18.06
C SER A 163 15.60 -6.96 -18.71
N ASN A 164 14.77 -7.93 -18.32
CA ASN A 164 14.83 -9.30 -18.85
C ASN A 164 14.04 -9.51 -20.14
N ALA A 165 13.06 -8.65 -20.46
CA ALA A 165 12.31 -8.69 -21.71
C ALA A 165 13.19 -8.38 -22.93
N GLY A 166 14.39 -7.80 -22.72
CA GLY A 166 15.24 -7.31 -23.79
C GLY A 166 14.60 -6.13 -24.52
N ASN A 167 15.41 -5.21 -25.02
CA ASN A 167 14.89 -4.04 -25.73
C ASN A 167 14.23 -4.52 -27.07
N PRO A 168 12.90 -4.39 -27.26
CA PRO A 168 12.27 -4.76 -28.55
C PRO A 168 12.64 -3.78 -29.66
N PHE A 169 13.37 -2.71 -29.34
CA PHE A 169 13.92 -1.73 -30.28
C PHE A 169 15.45 -1.77 -30.35
N GLY A 170 16.08 -2.88 -29.93
CA GLY A 170 17.47 -3.16 -30.28
C GLY A 170 17.59 -3.33 -31.79
N ALA A 171 18.34 -2.43 -32.42
CA ALA A 171 18.65 -2.40 -33.85
C ALA A 171 19.34 -3.67 -34.37
#